data_AF-A0A6I5ZPN3-F1
#
_entry.id   AF-A0A6I5ZPN3-F1
#
_cell.length_a   1.000
_cell.length_b   1.000
_cell.length_c   1.000
_cell.angle_alpha   90.00
_cell.angle_beta   90.00
_cell.angle_gamma   90.00
#
_symmetry.space_group_name_H-M   'P 1'
#
loop_
_entity.id
_entity.type
_entity.pdbx_description
1 polymer ?
#
loop_
_entity_poly.entity_id
_entity_poly.type
_entity_poly.pdbx_seq_one_letter_code
_entity_poly.pdbx_strand_id
1 'polypeptide(L)'
;MERYGITIHHAAAMTIARRAIGFKERITKELKQKIQAIKEKSNQKVDTLPGEGKGMTRKVKRLFKRLDEKVSVHNGLDRYKQESFYSAWHDLKRLALSSR
;
A
#
# COMPACT_ATOMS: atom_id res chain seq x y z
N MET A 1 6.23 -10.64 -17.35
CA MET A 1 6.94 -9.87 -16.31
C MET A 1 7.00 -10.71 -15.04
N GLU A 2 8.11 -11.41 -14.84
CA GLU A 2 8.41 -12.09 -13.59
C GLU A 2 9.00 -11.08 -12.60
N ARG A 3 8.54 -11.11 -11.36
CA ARG A 3 9.19 -10.38 -10.27
C ARG A 3 9.52 -11.41 -9.20
N TYR A 4 10.80 -11.63 -8.94
CA TYR A 4 11.31 -12.62 -7.98
C TYR A 4 11.01 -14.09 -8.35
N GLY A 5 10.98 -14.44 -9.64
CA GLY A 5 10.77 -15.82 -10.11
C GLY A 5 9.34 -16.34 -10.01
N ILE A 6 8.38 -15.49 -9.62
CA ILE A 6 6.97 -15.82 -9.55
C ILE A 6 6.22 -14.91 -10.53
N THR A 7 5.39 -15.49 -11.41
CA THR A 7 4.53 -14.67 -12.27
C THR A 7 3.44 -14.01 -11.42
N ILE A 8 3.02 -12.79 -11.79
CA ILE A 8 2.03 -11.99 -11.02
C ILE A 8 0.76 -12.80 -10.71
N HIS A 9 0.35 -13.68 -11.63
CA HIS A 9 -0.80 -14.56 -11.47
C HIS A 9 -0.62 -15.61 -10.36
N HIS A 10 0.56 -16.20 -10.23
CA HIS A 10 0.85 -17.14 -9.15
C HIS A 10 0.84 -16.45 -7.77
N ALA A 11 1.41 -15.24 -7.67
CA ALA A 11 1.35 -14.47 -6.44
C ALA A 11 -0.09 -14.11 -6.04
N ALA A 12 -0.94 -13.77 -7.02
CA ALA A 12 -2.36 -13.55 -6.79
C ALA A 12 -3.07 -14.82 -6.33
N ALA A 13 -2.84 -15.96 -7.01
CA ALA A 13 -3.41 -17.25 -6.65
C ALA A 13 -3.02 -17.69 -5.23
N MET A 14 -1.75 -17.53 -4.85
CA MET A 14 -1.27 -17.80 -3.48
C MET A 14 -1.97 -16.92 -2.45
N THR A 15 -2.18 -15.65 -2.76
CA THR A 15 -2.87 -14.72 -1.85
C THR A 15 -4.32 -15.15 -1.64
N ILE A 16 -5.02 -15.52 -2.72
CA ILE A 16 -6.40 -16.02 -2.67
C ILE A 16 -6.48 -17.32 -1.86
N ALA A 17 -5.59 -18.28 -2.13
CA ALA A 17 -5.54 -19.55 -1.40
C ALA A 17 -5.30 -19.33 0.11
N ARG A 18 -4.37 -18.44 0.49
CA ARG A 18 -4.09 -18.11 1.89
C ARG A 18 -5.31 -17.51 2.60
N ARG A 19 -6.05 -16.63 1.94
CA ARG A 19 -7.32 -16.08 2.46
C ARG A 19 -8.38 -17.17 2.64
N ALA A 20 -8.54 -18.03 1.64
CA ALA A 20 -9.49 -19.15 1.70
C ALA A 20 -9.19 -20.11 2.87
N ILE A 21 -7.90 -20.34 3.17
CA ILE A 21 -7.45 -21.15 4.31
C ILE A 21 -7.58 -20.39 5.65
N GLY A 22 -7.90 -19.09 5.63
CA GLY A 22 -8.12 -18.28 6.83
C GLY A 22 -6.85 -17.69 7.44
N PHE A 23 -5.74 -17.64 6.70
CA PHE A 23 -4.53 -16.98 7.17
C PHE A 23 -4.72 -15.48 7.29
N LYS A 24 -4.39 -14.93 8.46
CA LYS A 24 -4.28 -13.47 8.67
C LYS A 24 -3.15 -12.92 7.83
N GLU A 25 -3.43 -11.90 7.04
CA GLU A 25 -2.40 -11.20 6.28
C GLU A 25 -1.62 -10.27 7.23
N ARG A 26 -0.30 -10.27 7.09
CA ARG A 26 0.59 -9.42 7.89
C ARG A 26 1.29 -8.42 7.00
N ILE A 27 1.30 -7.18 7.43
CA ILE A 27 2.14 -6.14 6.84
C ILE A 27 3.55 -6.32 7.41
N THR A 28 4.45 -6.77 6.55
CA THR A 28 5.86 -6.97 6.86
C THR A 28 6.60 -5.65 7.04
N LYS A 29 7.73 -5.67 7.76
CA LYS A 29 8.59 -4.49 7.93
C LYS A 29 9.07 -3.95 6.58
N GLU A 30 9.38 -4.83 5.63
CA GLU A 30 9.79 -4.48 4.27
C GLU A 30 8.71 -3.68 3.52
N LEU A 31 7.44 -4.06 3.66
CA LEU A 31 6.35 -3.34 3.04
C LEU A 31 6.22 -1.93 3.64
N LYS A 32 6.38 -1.80 4.96
CA LYS A 32 6.39 -0.49 5.64
C LYS A 32 7.53 0.40 5.12
N GLN A 33 8.74 -0.15 5.00
CA GLN A 33 9.89 0.57 4.46
C GLN A 33 9.68 1.01 3.02
N LYS A 34 9.10 0.15 2.16
CA LYS A 34 8.78 0.51 0.78
C LYS A 34 7.77 1.65 0.70
N ILE A 35 6.72 1.64 1.52
CA ILE A 35 5.74 2.73 1.60
C ILE A 35 6.42 4.04 2.01
N GLN A 36 7.28 3.99 3.03
CA GLN A 36 8.02 5.15 3.52
C GLN A 36 8.96 5.71 2.43
N ALA A 37 9.70 4.86 1.73
CA ALA A 37 10.57 5.27 0.62
C ALA A 37 9.78 5.93 -0.53
N ILE A 38 8.56 5.46 -0.84
CA ILE A 38 7.71 6.10 -1.86
C ILE A 38 7.22 7.47 -1.37
N LYS A 39 6.89 7.60 -0.09
CA LYS A 39 6.48 8.87 0.55
C LYS A 39 7.61 9.89 0.48
N GLU A 40 8.82 9.49 0.84
CA GLU A 40 10.02 10.35 0.79
C GLU A 40 10.36 10.77 -0.64
N LYS A 41 10.38 9.83 -1.60
CA LYS A 41 10.58 10.16 -3.02
C LYS A 41 9.53 11.13 -3.56
N SER A 42 8.30 11.04 -3.07
CA SER A 42 7.21 11.93 -3.46
C SER A 42 7.35 13.32 -2.85
N ASN A 43 7.91 13.42 -1.65
CA ASN A 43 8.21 14.69 -0.98
C ASN A 43 9.45 15.38 -1.58
N GLN A 44 10.49 14.64 -1.95
CA GLN A 44 11.72 15.19 -2.53
C GLN A 44 11.50 15.87 -3.88
N LYS A 45 10.44 15.50 -4.61
CA LYS A 45 10.03 16.20 -5.84
C LYS A 45 9.38 17.57 -5.60
N VAL A 46 9.16 17.98 -4.34
CA VAL A 46 8.43 19.21 -3.96
C VAL A 46 9.35 20.41 -3.74
N ASP A 47 10.68 20.23 -3.68
CA ASP A 47 11.65 21.31 -3.40
C ASP A 47 11.82 22.32 -4.55
N THR A 48 11.13 22.14 -5.68
CA THR A 48 11.19 23.05 -6.84
C THR A 48 9.86 23.77 -7.03
N LEU A 49 9.71 24.90 -6.32
CA LEU A 49 8.76 26.00 -6.52
C LEU A 49 7.25 25.68 -6.49
N PRO A 50 6.42 26.54 -5.84
CA PRO A 50 4.97 26.34 -5.77
C PRO A 50 4.29 26.82 -7.06
N GLY A 51 4.45 26.08 -8.13
CA GLY A 51 3.79 26.35 -9.41
C GLY A 51 3.94 25.14 -10.31
N GLU A 52 2.84 24.73 -10.94
CA GLU A 52 2.79 23.62 -11.93
C GLU A 52 2.92 22.20 -11.38
N GLY A 53 1.86 21.65 -10.78
CA GLY A 53 1.52 20.21 -10.87
C GLY A 53 2.54 19.15 -10.39
N LYS A 54 3.74 19.54 -9.95
CA LYS A 54 4.85 18.71 -9.53
C LYS A 54 4.86 18.68 -8.01
N GLY A 55 3.92 17.92 -7.47
CA GLY A 55 3.83 17.72 -6.05
C GLY A 55 2.81 16.67 -5.70
N MET A 56 2.93 16.12 -4.49
CA MET A 56 1.97 15.15 -4.00
C MET A 56 0.59 15.79 -3.89
N THR A 57 -0.36 15.33 -4.71
CA THR A 57 -1.72 15.88 -4.71
C THR A 57 -2.33 15.78 -3.30
N ARG A 58 -3.23 16.71 -2.95
CA ARG A 58 -3.94 16.69 -1.66
C ARG A 58 -4.62 15.33 -1.39
N LYS A 59 -5.08 14.66 -2.45
CA LYS A 59 -5.67 13.30 -2.38
C LYS A 59 -4.64 12.25 -1.97
N VAL A 60 -3.43 12.27 -2.56
CA VAL A 60 -2.34 11.34 -2.22
C VAL A 60 -1.81 11.61 -0.81
N LYS A 61 -1.66 12.88 -0.38
CA LYS A 61 -1.33 13.25 1.01
C LYS A 61 -2.32 12.64 2.02
N ARG A 62 -3.61 12.74 1.75
CA ARG A 62 -4.66 12.11 2.57
C ARG A 62 -4.64 10.58 2.53
N LEU A 63 -4.21 9.97 1.43
CA LEU A 63 -4.06 8.50 1.35
C LEU A 63 -2.91 8.02 2.22
N PHE A 64 -1.74 8.66 2.16
CA PHE A 64 -0.61 8.30 3.02
C PHE A 64 -0.93 8.43 4.51
N LYS A 65 -1.61 9.51 4.94
CA LYS A 65 -2.01 9.67 6.35
C LYS A 65 -2.91 8.52 6.83
N ARG A 66 -3.94 8.17 6.05
CA ARG A 66 -4.84 7.05 6.36
C ARG A 66 -4.10 5.71 6.35
N LEU A 67 -3.17 5.54 5.42
CA LEU A 67 -2.39 4.32 5.29
C LEU A 67 -1.44 4.14 6.49
N ASP A 68 -0.77 5.20 6.96
CA ASP A 68 0.10 5.16 8.15
C ASP A 68 -0.67 4.71 9.40
N GLU A 69 -1.88 5.24 9.59
CA GLU A 69 -2.79 4.85 10.68
C GLU A 69 -3.18 3.36 10.57
N LYS A 70 -3.65 2.93 9.39
CA LYS A 70 -4.11 1.54 9.17
C LYS A 70 -2.98 0.52 9.23
N VAL A 71 -1.82 0.82 8.66
CA VAL A 71 -0.63 -0.07 8.63
C VAL A 71 -0.11 -0.36 10.05
N SER A 72 -0.26 0.61 10.95
CA SER A 72 0.17 0.46 12.34
C SER A 72 -0.69 -0.54 13.11
N VAL A 73 -2.00 -0.54 12.88
CA VAL A 73 -2.96 -1.42 13.58
C VAL A 73 -3.28 -2.73 12.85
N HIS A 74 -3.00 -2.82 11.54
CA HIS A 74 -3.46 -3.93 10.69
C HIS A 74 -3.12 -5.33 11.22
N ASN A 75 -1.91 -5.51 11.76
CA ASN A 75 -1.45 -6.82 12.23
C ASN A 75 -2.20 -7.30 13.49
N GLY A 76 -2.82 -6.40 14.24
CA GLY A 76 -3.63 -6.71 15.42
C GLY A 76 -5.14 -6.85 15.13
N LEU A 77 -5.58 -6.59 13.89
CA LEU A 77 -6.98 -6.69 13.51
C LEU A 77 -7.45 -8.16 13.42
N ASP A 78 -8.74 -8.36 13.63
CA ASP A 78 -9.40 -9.61 13.28
C ASP A 78 -9.46 -9.79 11.76
N ARG A 79 -9.69 -11.03 11.31
CA ARG A 79 -9.70 -11.39 9.87
C ARG A 79 -10.73 -10.56 9.09
N TYR A 80 -11.92 -10.39 9.63
CA TYR A 80 -13.00 -9.66 8.98
C TYR A 80 -12.64 -8.19 8.73
N LYS A 81 -11.97 -7.54 9.69
CA LYS A 81 -11.46 -6.18 9.56
C LYS A 81 -10.28 -6.08 8.61
N GLN A 82 -9.42 -7.10 8.53
CA GLN A 82 -8.31 -7.14 7.56
C GLN A 82 -8.81 -7.29 6.11
N GLU A 83 -9.86 -8.08 5.90
CA GLU A 83 -10.45 -8.38 4.59
C GLU A 83 -11.53 -7.37 4.16
N SER A 84 -11.92 -6.46 5.05
CA SER A 84 -12.90 -5.41 4.77
C SER A 84 -12.56 -4.63 3.50
N PHE A 85 -13.60 -4.20 2.77
CA PHE A 85 -13.46 -3.39 1.57
C PHE A 85 -12.61 -2.12 1.79
N TYR A 86 -12.67 -1.51 2.98
CA TYR A 86 -11.88 -0.34 3.33
C TYR A 86 -10.60 -0.67 4.12
N SER A 87 -10.05 -1.87 3.96
CA SER A 87 -8.81 -2.30 4.59
C SER A 87 -7.58 -1.52 4.12
N ALA A 88 -6.43 -1.75 4.77
CA ALA A 88 -5.14 -1.20 4.35
C ALA A 88 -4.80 -1.57 2.89
N TRP A 89 -5.24 -2.74 2.42
CA TRP A 89 -5.03 -3.19 1.04
C TRP A 89 -5.74 -2.33 0.00
N HIS A 90 -6.93 -1.83 0.32
CA HIS A 90 -7.66 -0.92 -0.55
C HIS A 90 -6.93 0.42 -0.72
N ASP A 91 -6.39 0.95 0.38
CA ASP A 91 -5.63 2.20 0.32
C ASP A 91 -4.29 2.00 -0.41
N LEU A 92 -3.63 0.85 -0.24
CA LEU A 92 -2.45 0.47 -1.04
C LEU A 92 -2.76 0.36 -2.54
N LYS A 93 -3.89 -0.26 -2.90
CA LYS A 93 -4.35 -0.34 -4.30
C LYS A 93 -4.58 1.05 -4.87
N ARG A 94 -5.26 1.92 -4.13
CA ARG A 94 -5.49 3.33 -4.55
C ARG A 94 -4.18 4.09 -4.74
N LEU A 95 -3.20 3.85 -3.86
CA LEU A 95 -1.88 4.46 -3.96
C LEU A 95 -1.14 3.99 -5.21
N ALA A 96 -1.15 2.68 -5.50
CA ALA A 96 -0.56 2.13 -6.72
C ALA A 96 -1.20 2.70 -8.00
N LEU A 97 -2.53 2.86 -8.02
CA LEU A 97 -3.25 3.45 -9.15
C LEU A 97 -2.98 4.95 -9.31
N SER A 98 -2.68 5.67 -8.22
CA SER A 98 -2.37 7.10 -8.25
C SER A 98 -0.92 7.40 -8.64
N SER A 99 -0.07 6.36 -8.68
CA SER A 99 1.36 6.44 -9.01
C SER A 99 1.64 6.10 -10.49
N ARG A 100 0.61 6.05 -11.33
CA ARG A 100 0.72 5.77 -12.77
C ARG A 100 1.24 6.97 -13.55
#